data_AF-A0A174GVF0-F1
#
_entry.id   AF-A0A174GVF0-F1
#
_cell.length_a   1.000
_cell.length_b   1.000
_cell.length_c   1.000
_cell.angle_alpha   90.00
_cell.angle_beta   90.00
_cell.angle_gamma   90.00
#
_symmetry.space_group_name_H-M   'P 1'
#
loop_
_entity.id
_entity.type
_entity.pdbx_description
1 polymer ?
#
loop_
_entity_poly.entity_id
_entity_poly.type
_entity_poly.pdbx_seq_one_letter_code
_entity_poly.pdbx_strand_id
1 'polypeptide(L)' 'MSDLRLLALVLSGGFLFFGGIWLGGDYGLALLLLGLVVLLVPVVLACISLIRWLAAHD' A
#
# COMPACT_ATOMS: atom_id res chain seq x y z
N MET A 1 -13.98 -9.84 8.50
CA MET A 1 -14.31 -8.75 7.54
C MET A 1 -13.20 -7.70 7.40
N SER A 2 -12.22 -7.60 8.31
CA SER A 2 -11.08 -6.67 8.19
C SER A 2 -10.06 -7.06 7.12
N ASP A 3 -9.71 -8.34 7.01
CA ASP A 3 -8.62 -8.78 6.12
C ASP A 3 -8.98 -8.66 4.65
N LEU A 4 -10.26 -8.90 4.30
CA LEU A 4 -10.74 -8.71 2.94
C LEU A 4 -10.68 -7.23 2.51
N ARG A 5 -10.90 -6.30 3.44
CA ARG A 5 -10.79 -4.86 3.18
C ARG A 5 -9.34 -4.43 3.03
N LEU A 6 -8.43 -4.98 3.84
CA LEU A 6 -7.00 -4.78 3.68
C LEU A 6 -6.51 -5.31 2.33
N LEU A 7 -6.94 -6.51 1.95
CA LEU A 7 -6.61 -7.11 0.66
C LEU A 7 -7.13 -6.24 -0.49
N ALA A 8 -8.38 -5.79 -0.42
CA ALA A 8 -8.97 -4.88 -1.41
C ALA A 8 -8.18 -3.56 -1.50
N LEU A 9 -7.72 -3.03 -0.38
CA LEU A 9 -6.92 -1.81 -0.31
C LEU A 9 -5.54 -2.02 -0.95
N VAL A 10 -4.86 -3.12 -0.65
CA VAL A 10 -3.59 -3.50 -1.28
C VAL A 10 -3.75 -3.70 -2.79
N LEU A 11 -4.80 -4.41 -3.23
CA LEU A 11 -5.09 -4.59 -4.66
C LEU A 11 -5.40 -3.27 -5.35
N SER A 12 -6.22 -2.41 -4.75
CA SER A 12 -6.55 -1.10 -5.31
C SER A 12 -5.34 -0.17 -5.39
N GLY A 13 -4.51 -0.12 -4.35
CA GLY A 13 -3.30 0.69 -4.32
C GLY A 13 -2.27 0.19 -5.33
N GLY A 14 -2.08 -1.13 -5.42
CA GLY A 14 -1.24 -1.76 -6.44
C GLY A 14 -1.72 -1.47 -7.85
N PHE A 15 -3.02 -1.58 -8.12
CA PHE A 15 -3.61 -1.26 -9.42
C PHE A 15 -3.40 0.20 -9.81
N LEU A 16 -3.64 1.14 -8.88
CA LEU A 16 -3.40 2.58 -9.12
C LEU A 16 -1.93 2.86 -9.41
N PHE A 17 -1.03 2.24 -8.64
CA PHE A 17 0.40 2.40 -8.81
C PHE A 17 0.89 1.87 -10.17
N PHE A 18 0.60 0.60 -10.49
CA PHE A 18 0.98 0.01 -11.78
C PHE A 18 0.29 0.68 -12.97
N GLY A 19 -0.98 1.07 -12.81
CA GLY A 19 -1.71 1.85 -13.80
C GLY A 19 -1.05 3.21 -14.07
N GLY A 20 -0.54 3.88 -13.03
CA GLY A 20 0.20 5.13 -13.17
C GLY A 20 1.55 4.98 -13.87
N ILE A 21 2.29 3.88 -13.64
CA ILE A 21 3.50 3.54 -14.42
C ILE A 21 3.15 3.42 -15.91
N TRP A 22 2.03 2.75 -16.21
CA TRP A 22 1.63 2.44 -17.59
C TRP A 22 1.10 3.65 -18.36
N LEU A 23 0.31 4.51 -17.71
CA LEU A 23 -0.31 5.69 -18.34
C LEU A 23 0.71 6.78 -18.71
N GLY A 24 1.73 6.98 -17.86
CA GLY A 24 2.72 8.03 -18.04
C GLY A 24 2.15 9.46 -17.96
N GLY A 25 3.04 10.45 -18.10
CA GLY A 25 2.68 11.87 -18.01
C GLY A 25 2.15 12.30 -16.64
N ASP A 26 1.54 13.49 -16.58
CA ASP A 26 1.10 14.10 -15.32
C ASP A 26 0.00 13.29 -14.61
N TYR A 27 -0.92 12.70 -15.39
CA TYR A 27 -1.98 11.84 -14.86
C TYR A 27 -1.41 10.51 -14.34
N GLY A 28 -0.38 9.97 -14.98
CA GLY A 28 0.35 8.79 -14.50
C GLY A 28 1.06 9.07 -13.18
N LEU A 29 1.71 10.23 -13.05
CA LEU A 29 2.33 10.68 -11.79
C LEU A 29 1.30 10.85 -10.67
N ALA A 30 0.13 11.41 -10.96
CA ALA A 30 -0.94 11.54 -9.98
C ALA A 30 -1.46 10.17 -9.50
N LEU A 31 -1.64 9.21 -10.41
CA LEU A 31 -2.04 7.84 -10.09
C LEU A 31 -0.96 7.09 -9.30
N LEU A 32 0.31 7.29 -9.64
CA LEU A 32 1.46 6.75 -8.91
C LEU A 32 1.48 7.23 -7.47
N LEU A 33 1.36 8.53 -7.25
CA LEU A 33 1.35 9.13 -5.92
C LEU A 33 0.14 8.64 -5.12
N LEU A 34 -1.04 8.58 -5.75
CA LEU A 34 -2.25 8.08 -5.09
C LEU A 34 -2.10 6.61 -4.69
N GLY A 35 -1.63 5.75 -5.61
CA GLY A 35 -1.38 4.33 -5.35
C GLY A 35 -0.34 4.11 -4.25
N LEU A 36 0.74 4.91 -4.25
CA LEU A 36 1.78 4.89 -3.22
C LEU A 36 1.21 5.22 -1.85
N VAL A 37 0.43 6.30 -1.72
CA VAL A 37 -0.19 6.71 -0.46
C VAL A 37 -1.12 5.63 0.09
N VAL A 38 -1.93 5.01 -0.78
CA VAL A 38 -2.83 3.92 -0.40
C VAL A 38 -2.03 2.70 0.06
N LEU A 39 -0.95 2.32 -0.64
CA LEU A 39 -0.08 1.21 -0.27
C LEU A 39 0.73 1.46 1.01
N LEU A 40 1.00 2.72 1.35
CA LEU A 40 1.77 3.07 2.55
C LEU A 40 1.07 2.59 3.83
N VAL A 41 -0.25 2.69 3.89
CA VAL A 41 -1.05 2.33 5.07
C VAL A 41 -0.84 0.86 5.50
N PRO A 42 -1.04 -0.16 4.64
CA PRO A 42 -0.80 -1.55 5.01
C PRO A 42 0.68 -1.84 5.27
N VAL A 43 1.61 -1.16 4.60
CA VAL A 43 3.06 -1.30 4.86
C VAL A 43 3.42 -0.82 6.26
N VAL A 44 2.92 0.33 6.69
CA VAL A 44 3.15 0.85 8.04
C VAL A 44 2.55 -0.08 9.09
N LEU A 45 1.32 -0.57 8.87
CA LEU A 45 0.69 -1.54 9.78
C LEU A 45 1.51 -2.83 9.90
N ALA A 46 2.01 -3.36 8.78
CA ALA A 46 2.89 -4.52 8.78
C ALA A 46 4.20 -4.23 9.53
N CYS A 47 4.80 -3.06 9.33
CA CYS A 47 6.03 -2.66 10.02
C CYS A 47 5.84 -2.57 11.54
N ILE A 48 4.76 -1.92 12.00
CA ILE A 48 4.41 -1.85 13.44
C ILE A 48 4.21 -3.26 14.00
N SER A 49 3.51 -4.13 13.27
CA SER A 49 3.26 -5.51 13.71
C SER A 49 4.55 -6.31 13.84
N LEU A 50 5.51 -6.10 12.92
CA LEU A 50 6.82 -6.75 12.91
C LEU A 50 7.68 -6.28 14.08
N ILE A 51 7.75 -4.97 14.32
CA ILE A 51 8.49 -4.39 15.45
C ILE A 51 7.93 -4.91 16.77
N ARG A 52 6.59 -4.95 16.91
CA ARG A 52 5.95 -5.49 18.11
C ARG A 52 6.26 -6.97 18.32
N TRP A 53 6.35 -7.75 17.24
CA TRP A 53 6.71 -9.16 17.32
C TRP A 53 8.18 -9.33 17.73
N LEU A 54 9.11 -8.58 17.12
CA LEU A 54 10.53 -8.56 17.50
C LEU A 54 10.72 -8.19 18.97
N ALA A 55 10.09 -7.10 19.42
CA ALA A 55 10.18 -6.65 20.81
C ALA A 55 9.54 -7.61 21.83
N ALA A 56 8.74 -8.59 21.39
CA ALA A 56 8.19 -9.64 22.24
C ALA A 56 9.07 -10.92 22.27
N HIS A 57 10.08 -10.99 21.40
CA HIS A 57 11.03 -12.11 21.32
C HIS A 57 12.43 -11.77 21.86
N ASP A 58 12.66 -10.51 22.24
CA ASP A 58 13.73 -10.06 23.16
C ASP A 58 13.23 -10.14 24.62
#